data_AF-A0A5D3JV90-F1
#
_entry.id   AF-A0A5D3JV90-F1
#
_cell.length_a   1.000
_cell.length_b   1.000
_cell.length_c   1.000
_cell.angle_alpha   90.00
_cell.angle_beta   90.00
_cell.angle_gamma   90.00
#
_symmetry.space_group_name_H-M   'P 1'
#
loop_
_entity.id
_entity.type
_entity.pdbx_description
1 polymer ?
#
loop_
_entity_poly.entity_id
_entity_poly.type
_entity_poly.pdbx_seq_one_letter_code
_entity_poly.pdbx_strand_id
1 'polypeptide(L)' 'MILQQSKYDLSFEERLVQEARRLSEEANRLPICEEREELLRQARQADTASHMTEWLPCVGLRAPK' A
#
# COMPACT_ATOMS: atom_id res chain seq x y z
N MET A 1 22.15 2.02 -3.77
CA MET A 1 20.77 2.46 -4.14
C MET A 1 20.25 1.48 -5.16
N ILE A 2 19.41 0.53 -4.77
CA ILE A 2 18.82 -0.44 -5.71
C ILE A 2 17.64 0.25 -6.37
N LEU A 3 17.86 0.84 -7.54
CA LEU A 3 16.77 1.30 -8.41
C LEU A 3 16.23 0.07 -9.13
N GLN A 4 15.22 -0.58 -8.54
CA GLN A 4 14.46 -1.63 -9.22
C GLN A 4 13.67 -1.00 -10.36
N GLN A 5 14.14 -1.32 -11.57
CA GLN A 5 13.70 -0.84 -12.88
C GLN A 5 12.17 -0.86 -13.05
N SER A 6 11.61 0.32 -13.29
CA SER A 6 10.21 0.62 -13.59
C SER A 6 9.86 0.21 -15.03
N LYS A 7 9.28 -0.98 -15.22
CA LYS A 7 8.60 -1.36 -16.47
C LYS A 7 7.10 -1.02 -16.44
N TYR A 8 6.64 -0.25 -15.47
CA TYR A 8 5.23 0.06 -15.25
C TYR A 8 5.04 1.58 -15.27
N ASP A 9 4.01 2.05 -16.00
CA ASP A 9 3.65 3.47 -16.13
C ASP A 9 3.27 4.14 -14.80
N LEU A 10 3.10 3.35 -13.74
CA LEU A 10 2.64 3.76 -12.42
C LEU A 10 3.69 3.43 -11.35
N SER A 11 3.83 4.31 -10.36
CA SER A 11 4.66 4.11 -9.18
C SER A 11 4.17 2.91 -8.36
N PHE A 12 5.03 2.41 -7.47
CA PHE A 12 4.67 1.30 -6.58
C PHE A 12 3.50 1.69 -5.65
N GLU A 13 3.54 2.92 -5.14
CA GLU A 13 2.50 3.52 -4.29
C GLU A 13 1.17 3.65 -5.05
N GLU A 14 1.21 4.15 -6.29
CA GLU A 14 0.01 4.29 -7.13
C GLU A 14 -0.66 2.93 -7.39
N ARG A 15 0.13 1.89 -7.59
CA ARG A 15 -0.38 0.52 -7.75
C ARG A 15 -1.01 -0.01 -6.46
N LEU A 16 -0.45 0.32 -5.30
CA LEU A 16 -1.02 -0.05 -4.01
C LEU A 16 -2.36 0.67 -3.76
N VAL A 17 -2.48 1.95 -4.13
CA VAL A 17 -3.76 2.68 -4.06
C VAL A 17 -4.82 2.03 -4.95
N GLN A 18 -4.44 1.65 -6.18
CA GLN A 18 -5.36 0.95 -7.09
C GLN A 18 -5.81 -0.41 -6.53
N GLU A 19 -4.88 -1.16 -5.94
CA GLU A 19 -5.19 -2.45 -5.33
C GLU A 19 -6.10 -2.30 -4.10
N ALA A 20 -5.85 -1.31 -3.25
CA ALA A 20 -6.72 -1.01 -2.11
C ALA A 20 -8.17 -0.72 -2.52
N ARG A 21 -8.35 0.04 -3.62
CA ARG A 21 -9.67 0.31 -4.20
C ARG A 21 -10.32 -0.94 -4.75
N ARG A 22 -9.58 -1.74 -5.52
CA ARG A 22 -10.08 -2.99 -6.10
C ARG A 22 -10.56 -3.96 -5.01
N LEU A 23 -9.75 -4.18 -3.98
CA LEU A 23 -10.09 -5.07 -2.86
C LEU A 23 -11.32 -4.57 -2.09
N SER A 24 -11.45 -3.24 -1.93
CA SER A 24 -12.63 -2.64 -1.31
C SER A 24 -13.90 -2.84 -2.14
N GLU A 25 -13.80 -2.70 -3.47
CA GLU A 25 -14.92 -2.97 -4.38
C GLU A 25 -15.32 -4.45 -4.37
N GLU A 26 -14.34 -5.36 -4.33
CA GLU A 26 -14.58 -6.80 -4.25
C GLU A 26 -15.26 -7.17 -2.93
N ALA A 27 -14.79 -6.62 -1.81
CA ALA A 27 -15.43 -6.76 -0.52
C ALA A 27 -16.87 -6.21 -0.48
N ASN A 28 -17.17 -5.15 -1.22
CA ASN A 28 -18.53 -4.58 -1.28
C ASN A 28 -19.50 -5.43 -2.10
N ARG A 29 -19.00 -6.31 -2.98
CA ARG A 29 -19.84 -7.27 -3.74
C ARG A 29 -20.18 -8.51 -2.93
N LEU A 30 -19.43 -8.80 -1.87
CA LEU A 30 -19.66 -9.94 -1.01
C LEU A 30 -20.66 -9.61 0.11
N PRO A 31 -21.47 -10.59 0.55
CA PRO A 31 -22.20 -10.49 1.79
C PRO A 31 -21.23 -10.42 2.98
N ILE A 32 -21.74 -10.14 4.18
CA ILE A 32 -20.93 -10.16 5.39
C ILE A 32 -20.47 -11.61 5.64
N CYS A 33 -19.21 -11.88 5.33
CA CYS A 33 -18.54 -13.17 5.48
C CYS A 33 -17.05 -12.95 5.81
N GLU A 34 -16.38 -14.03 6.23
CA GLU A 34 -14.95 -14.02 6.54
C GLU A 34 -14.09 -13.55 5.35
N GLU A 35 -14.44 -13.99 4.13
CA GLU A 35 -13.75 -13.58 2.90
C GLU A 35 -13.85 -12.07 2.66
N ARG A 36 -15.02 -11.46 2.92
CA ARG A 36 -15.19 -10.02 2.86
C ARG A 36 -14.30 -9.30 3.88
N GLU A 37 -14.19 -9.81 5.09
CA GLU A 37 -13.35 -9.20 6.12
C GLU A 37 -11.86 -9.29 5.77
N GLU A 38 -11.45 -10.41 5.18
CA GLU A 38 -10.08 -10.61 4.69
C GLU A 38 -9.74 -9.65 3.55
N LEU A 39 -10.63 -9.46 2.58
CA LEU A 39 -10.46 -8.47 1.50
C LEU A 39 -10.36 -7.04 2.06
N LEU A 40 -11.19 -6.69 3.05
CA LEU A 40 -11.10 -5.38 3.70
C LEU A 40 -9.81 -5.22 4.50
N ARG A 41 -9.29 -6.30 5.11
CA ARG A 41 -8.01 -6.30 5.81
C ARG A 41 -6.86 -6.04 4.84
N GLN A 42 -6.86 -6.72 3.69
CA GLN A 42 -5.87 -6.54 2.64
C GLN A 42 -5.95 -5.14 2.03
N ALA A 43 -7.16 -4.61 1.79
CA ALA A 43 -7.37 -3.25 1.30
C ALA A 43 -6.73 -2.21 2.23
N ARG A 44 -6.95 -2.33 3.55
CA ARG A 44 -6.33 -1.45 4.55
C ARG A 44 -4.80 -1.56 4.57
N GLN A 45 -4.25 -2.76 4.38
CA GLN A 45 -2.80 -2.96 4.31
C GLN A 45 -2.19 -2.31 3.07
N ALA A 46 -2.84 -2.46 1.91
CA ALA A 46 -2.40 -1.83 0.68
C ALA A 46 -2.47 -0.30 0.75
N ASP A 47 -3.56 0.25 1.30
CA ASP A 47 -3.72 1.69 1.53
C ASP A 47 -2.61 2.23 2.43
N THR A 48 -2.40 1.57 3.58
CA THR A 48 -1.34 1.92 4.54
C THR A 48 0.06 1.84 3.91
N ALA A 49 0.35 0.80 3.13
CA ALA A 49 1.63 0.61 2.47
C ALA A 49 1.87 1.64 1.34
N SER A 50 0.80 2.19 0.74
CA SER A 50 0.93 3.25 -0.26
C SER A 50 1.52 4.54 0.32
N HIS A 51 1.36 4.75 1.63
CA HIS A 51 1.89 5.88 2.38
C HIS A 51 3.26 5.60 3.03
N MET A 52 3.89 4.45 2.73
CA MET A 52 5.12 4.03 3.44
C MET A 52 6.32 4.97 3.19
N THR A 53 6.35 5.67 2.06
CA THR A 53 7.34 6.74 1.78
C THR A 53 7.21 7.91 2.74
N GLU A 54 6.02 8.19 3.27
CA GLU A 54 5.74 9.21 4.27
C GLU A 54 6.17 8.80 5.68
N TRP A 55 6.45 7.51 5.91
CA TRP A 55 6.97 6.98 7.18
C TRP A 55 8.49 6.93 7.24
N LEU A 56 9.16 7.15 6.12
CA LEU A 56 10.61 7.19 6.01
C LEU A 56 11.30 8.54 6.26
N PRO A 57 10.67 9.66 6.73
CA PRO A 57 11.43 10.86 7.02
C PRO A 57 12.18 10.70 8.35
N CYS A 58 13.29 9.98 8.30
CA CYS A 58 14.36 9.99 9.30
C CYS A 58 15.74 9.93 8.61
N VAL A 59 15.94 10.73 7.56
CA VAL A 59 17.30 11.18 7.19
C VAL A 59 17.64 12.36 8.09
N GLY A 60 18.09 12.05 9.30
CA GLY A 60 18.35 13.09 10.31
C GLY A 60 19.10 12.64 11.56
N LEU A 61 19.50 11.36 11.67
CA LEU A 61 20.43 10.94 12.73
C LEU A 61 21.83 11.42 12.37
N ARG A 62 22.08 12.71 12.61
CA ARG A 62 23.43 13.27 12.64
C ARG A 62 24.21 12.47 13.68
N ALA A 63 25.20 11.70 13.23
CA ALA A 63 26.10 11.00 14.14
C ALA A 63 26.68 12.02 15.16
N PRO A 64 26.68 11.70 16.46
CA PRO A 64 27.28 12.58 17.46
C PRO A 64 28.76 12.80 17.11
N LYS A 65 29.23 14.05 17.24
CA LYS A 65 30.62 14.43 17.00
C LYS A 65 31.55 13.86 18.06
#